data_AF-A0A1T1IDD0-F1
#
_entry.id   AF-A0A1T1IDD0-F1
#
_cell.length_a   1.000
_cell.length_b   1.000
_cell.length_c   1.000
_cell.angle_alpha   90.00
_cell.angle_beta   90.00
_cell.angle_gamma   90.00
#
_symmetry.space_group_name_H-M   'P 1'
#
loop_
_entity.id
_entity.type
_entity.pdbx_description
1 polymer ?
#
loop_
_entity_poly.entity_id
_entity_poly.type
_entity_poly.pdbx_seq_one_letter_code
_entity_poly.pdbx_strand_id
1 'polypeptide(L)'
;MLAAGVKDLRKSAFQCLKWSHYLAPHLEQKLGRKVWVTLGQIWKEDRALFSPTWEDLRNWSKRGITIEEMHKPGSAGLNLHAWLTIDSGEIIEPTMMTSIATLYPDTYSHFLCAIGWGQPSDILSEHKYFPMAVGAEFAECIHSRSQIGLLASNSQELHSVPVAILFGN
;
A
#
# COMPACT_ATOMS: atom_id res chain seq x y z
N MET A 1 12.82 20.81 -2.67
CA MET A 1 11.67 19.94 -2.40
C MET A 1 12.25 18.66 -1.78
N LEU A 2 12.02 18.43 -0.48
CA LEU A 2 12.72 17.38 0.26
C LEU A 2 12.13 16.01 -0.13
N ALA A 3 12.91 15.23 -0.88
CA ALA A 3 12.65 13.83 -1.13
C ALA A 3 12.57 13.08 0.21
N ALA A 4 11.49 12.33 0.44
CA ALA A 4 11.40 11.47 1.62
C ALA A 4 12.50 10.40 1.50
N GLY A 5 13.54 10.53 2.33
CA GLY A 5 14.82 9.81 2.23
C GLY A 5 14.75 8.30 2.44
N VAL A 6 14.09 7.59 1.52
CA VAL A 6 13.95 6.14 1.55
C VAL A 6 14.86 5.53 0.48
N LYS A 7 16.06 5.10 0.90
CA LYS A 7 17.08 4.47 0.03
C LYS A 7 16.90 2.96 -0.18
N ASP A 8 15.86 2.35 0.40
CA ASP A 8 15.65 0.90 0.37
C ASP A 8 14.21 0.59 0.02
N LEU A 9 13.98 -0.15 -1.05
CA LEU A 9 12.65 -0.51 -1.57
C LEU A 9 11.82 -1.34 -0.56
N ARG A 10 12.47 -2.01 0.38
CA ARG A 10 11.80 -2.70 1.51
C ARG A 10 11.16 -1.72 2.49
N LYS A 11 11.60 -0.46 2.49
CA LYS A 11 11.13 0.61 3.39
C LYS A 11 9.91 1.37 2.84
N SER A 12 9.56 1.22 1.56
CA SER A 12 8.29 1.71 1.00
C SER A 12 7.13 0.71 1.18
N ALA A 13 7.44 -0.52 1.61
CA ALA A 13 6.43 -1.52 1.93
C ALA A 13 5.44 -0.90 2.94
N PHE A 14 4.14 -1.09 2.68
CA PHE A 14 3.04 -0.60 3.53
C PHE A 14 2.73 0.89 3.47
N GLN A 15 3.43 1.69 2.67
CA GLN A 15 3.02 3.09 2.46
C GLN A 15 1.61 3.15 1.85
N CYS A 16 1.27 2.24 0.94
CA CYS A 16 -0.09 2.13 0.39
C CYS A 16 -1.16 1.92 1.46
N LEU A 17 -0.94 0.99 2.40
CA LEU A 17 -1.86 0.72 3.50
C LEU A 17 -1.92 1.88 4.50
N LYS A 18 -0.76 2.41 4.87
CA LYS A 18 -0.60 3.53 5.81
C LYS A 18 -1.32 4.78 5.35
N TRP A 19 -1.02 5.23 4.12
CA TRP A 19 -1.62 6.44 3.56
C TRP A 19 -3.11 6.26 3.29
N SER A 20 -3.51 5.12 2.71
CA SER A 20 -4.93 4.86 2.46
C SER A 20 -5.73 4.87 3.76
N HIS A 21 -5.29 4.13 4.78
CA HIS A 21 -5.97 4.10 6.08
C HIS A 21 -6.07 5.50 6.73
N TYR A 22 -4.97 6.25 6.75
CA TYR A 22 -4.96 7.57 7.33
C TYR A 22 -5.88 8.57 6.59
N LEU A 23 -5.88 8.53 5.25
CA LEU A 23 -6.67 9.46 4.44
C LEU A 23 -8.16 9.13 4.37
N ALA A 24 -8.54 7.86 4.56
CA ALA A 24 -9.93 7.40 4.46
C ALA A 24 -10.94 8.28 5.23
N PRO A 25 -10.79 8.53 6.56
CA PRO A 25 -11.75 9.34 7.30
C PRO A 25 -11.80 10.81 6.84
N HIS A 26 -10.67 11.37 6.41
CA HIS A 26 -10.61 12.74 5.90
C HIS A 26 -11.35 12.88 4.56
N LEU A 27 -11.16 11.90 3.67
CA LEU A 27 -11.83 11.87 2.37
C LEU A 27 -13.32 11.58 2.53
N GLU A 28 -13.71 10.66 3.43
CA GLU A 28 -15.12 10.39 3.75
C GLU A 28 -15.83 11.68 4.20
N GLN A 29 -15.22 12.44 5.11
CA GLN A 29 -15.76 13.71 5.58
C GLN A 29 -15.90 14.73 4.43
N LYS A 30 -14.92 14.82 3.54
CA LYS A 30 -14.91 15.83 2.46
C LYS A 30 -15.85 15.48 1.31
N LEU A 31 -15.99 14.20 1.00
CA LEU A 31 -16.86 13.72 -0.06
C LEU A 31 -18.31 13.57 0.41
N GLY A 32 -18.55 13.49 1.73
CA GLY A 32 -19.88 13.27 2.28
C GLY A 32 -20.43 11.87 1.98
N ARG A 33 -19.54 10.89 1.73
CA ARG A 33 -19.88 9.51 1.38
C ARG A 33 -18.83 8.54 1.89
N LYS A 34 -19.20 7.27 1.95
CA LYS A 34 -18.33 6.21 2.46
C LYS A 34 -17.07 6.05 1.63
N VAL A 35 -15.94 5.93 2.34
CA VAL A 35 -14.62 5.66 1.78
C VAL A 35 -14.03 4.46 2.51
N TRP A 36 -13.74 3.39 1.78
CA TRP A 36 -13.19 2.16 2.35
C TRP A 36 -11.74 1.96 1.97
N VAL A 37 -10.92 1.56 2.95
CA VAL A 37 -9.62 0.95 2.68
C VAL A 37 -9.85 -0.38 1.99
N THR A 38 -9.20 -0.59 0.85
CA THR A 38 -9.33 -1.79 0.03
C THR A 38 -7.96 -2.39 -0.22
N LEU A 39 -7.83 -3.70 -0.04
CA LEU A 39 -6.66 -4.49 -0.39
C LEU A 39 -7.02 -5.48 -1.48
N GLY A 40 -6.09 -5.73 -2.39
CA GLY A 40 -6.31 -6.72 -3.43
C GLY A 40 -5.23 -6.71 -4.50
N GLN A 41 -5.61 -7.17 -5.69
CA GLN A 41 -4.68 -7.34 -6.81
C GLN A 41 -4.71 -6.12 -7.72
N ILE A 42 -3.56 -5.84 -8.32
CA ILE A 42 -3.40 -4.91 -9.42
C ILE A 42 -2.73 -5.66 -10.57
N TRP A 43 -3.35 -5.56 -11.73
CA TRP A 43 -2.86 -6.10 -12.98
C TRP A 43 -2.60 -4.95 -13.93
N LYS A 44 -1.50 -5.03 -14.67
CA LYS A 44 -1.29 -4.22 -15.88
C LYS A 44 -1.40 -5.16 -17.07
N GLU A 45 -2.41 -4.96 -17.90
CA GLU A 45 -2.77 -5.91 -18.97
C GLU A 45 -2.98 -7.33 -18.42
N ASP A 46 -2.10 -8.27 -18.76
CA ASP A 46 -2.10 -9.68 -18.31
C ASP A 46 -1.01 -9.96 -17.26
N ARG A 47 -0.26 -8.93 -16.86
CA ARG A 47 0.81 -9.03 -15.85
C ARG A 47 0.31 -8.56 -14.49
N ALA A 48 0.36 -9.45 -13.51
CA ALA A 48 0.19 -9.07 -12.11
C ALA A 48 1.33 -8.14 -11.66
N LEU A 49 0.98 -6.96 -11.14
CA LEU A 49 1.89 -6.07 -10.42
C LEU A 49 1.89 -6.41 -8.92
N PHE A 50 0.69 -6.59 -8.37
CA PHE A 50 0.44 -7.14 -7.04
C PHE A 50 -0.67 -8.18 -7.17
N SER A 51 -0.45 -9.39 -6.70
CA SER A 51 -1.43 -10.47 -6.82
C SER A 51 -1.40 -11.34 -5.56
N PRO A 52 -1.82 -10.81 -4.40
CA PRO A 52 -2.01 -11.65 -3.23
C PRO A 52 -3.05 -12.73 -3.52
N THR A 53 -2.85 -13.90 -2.91
CA THR A 53 -3.82 -14.98 -2.89
C THR A 53 -4.78 -14.85 -1.71
N TRP A 54 -5.92 -15.52 -1.78
CA TRP A 54 -6.82 -15.63 -0.61
C TRP A 54 -6.14 -16.29 0.60
N GLU A 55 -5.16 -17.15 0.36
CA GLU A 55 -4.36 -17.76 1.42
C GLU A 55 -3.44 -16.73 2.08
N ASP A 56 -2.81 -15.85 1.31
CA ASP A 56 -2.01 -14.74 1.85
C ASP A 56 -2.87 -13.86 2.77
N LEU A 57 -4.06 -13.45 2.32
CA LEU A 57 -4.98 -12.64 3.12
C LEU A 57 -5.40 -13.35 4.42
N ARG A 58 -5.72 -14.65 4.35
CA ARG A 58 -6.06 -15.45 5.54
C ARG A 58 -4.88 -15.59 6.50
N ASN A 59 -3.66 -15.71 5.97
CA ASN A 59 -2.47 -15.83 6.78
C ASN A 59 -2.15 -14.50 7.47
N TRP A 60 -2.16 -13.39 6.73
CA TRP A 60 -1.93 -12.05 7.29
C TRP A 60 -2.99 -11.67 8.32
N SER A 61 -4.27 -12.00 8.07
CA SER A 61 -5.29 -11.75 9.07
C SER A 61 -5.01 -12.53 10.33
N LYS A 62 -4.61 -13.81 10.27
CA LYS A 62 -4.36 -14.64 11.46
C LYS A 62 -3.09 -14.27 12.23
N ARG A 63 -1.98 -14.00 11.54
CA ARG A 63 -0.65 -13.92 12.15
C ARG A 63 0.07 -12.59 11.94
N GLY A 64 -0.57 -11.63 11.27
CA GLY A 64 0.07 -10.42 10.80
C GLY A 64 1.08 -10.68 9.69
N ILE A 65 1.79 -9.61 9.31
CA ILE A 65 2.89 -9.64 8.37
C ILE A 65 4.20 -9.72 9.15
N THR A 66 5.07 -10.64 8.73
CA THR A 66 6.39 -10.85 9.37
C THR A 66 7.52 -10.25 8.55
N ILE A 67 8.68 -10.03 9.20
CA ILE A 67 9.87 -9.49 8.52
C ILE A 67 10.39 -10.47 7.45
N GLU A 68 10.24 -11.78 7.66
CA GLU A 68 10.67 -12.81 6.70
C GLU A 68 9.85 -12.75 5.41
N GLU A 69 8.56 -12.41 5.49
CA GLU A 69 7.71 -12.23 4.30
C GLU A 69 8.16 -11.07 3.43
N MET A 70 8.82 -10.06 4.00
CA MET A 70 9.41 -8.93 3.28
C MET A 70 10.72 -9.29 2.55
N HIS A 71 11.34 -10.41 2.91
CA HIS A 71 12.65 -10.84 2.41
C HIS A 71 12.57 -12.11 1.56
N LYS A 72 11.36 -12.55 1.15
CA LYS A 72 11.21 -13.73 0.31
C LYS A 72 12.06 -13.57 -0.97
N PRO A 73 12.96 -14.53 -1.26
CA PRO A 73 13.82 -14.48 -2.45
C PRO A 73 12.98 -14.31 -3.73
N GLY A 74 13.36 -13.36 -4.58
CA GLY A 74 12.62 -13.04 -5.81
C GLY A 74 11.46 -12.06 -5.66
N SER A 75 11.19 -11.55 -4.45
CA SER A 75 10.19 -10.51 -4.20
C SER A 75 10.84 -9.12 -4.06
N ALA A 76 10.28 -8.11 -4.74
CA ALA A 76 10.64 -6.71 -4.55
C ALA A 76 9.78 -6.07 -3.44
N GLY A 77 9.72 -6.72 -2.27
CA GLY A 77 8.84 -6.34 -1.15
C GLY A 77 7.63 -7.26 -0.98
N LEU A 78 6.65 -6.85 -0.16
CA LEU A 78 5.45 -7.65 0.07
C LEU A 78 4.50 -7.59 -1.14
N ASN A 79 3.95 -8.74 -1.53
CA ASN A 79 2.92 -8.88 -2.54
C ASN A 79 1.54 -8.37 -2.07
N LEU A 80 1.47 -7.13 -1.60
CA LEU A 80 0.28 -6.48 -1.04
C LEU A 80 0.20 -5.06 -1.59
N HIS A 81 -0.99 -4.66 -2.01
CA HIS A 81 -1.28 -3.27 -2.30
C HIS A 81 -2.63 -2.86 -1.74
N ALA A 82 -2.75 -1.59 -1.37
CA ALA A 82 -3.95 -1.02 -0.77
C ALA A 82 -4.28 0.34 -1.39
N TRP A 83 -5.58 0.59 -1.56
CA TRP A 83 -6.14 1.81 -2.11
C TRP A 83 -7.42 2.18 -1.39
N LEU A 84 -8.08 3.25 -1.83
CA LEU A 84 -9.39 3.66 -1.34
C LEU A 84 -10.46 3.43 -2.39
N THR A 85 -11.60 2.89 -1.98
CA THR A 85 -12.77 2.69 -2.84
C THR A 85 -13.95 3.44 -2.24
N ILE A 86 -14.77 4.09 -3.06
CA ILE A 86 -16.01 4.72 -2.61
C ILE A 86 -17.24 3.93 -3.05
N ASP A 87 -18.43 4.31 -2.59
CA ASP A 87 -19.72 3.63 -2.84
C ASP A 87 -20.07 3.39 -4.32
N SER A 88 -19.60 4.25 -5.22
CA SER A 88 -19.73 4.08 -6.68
C SER A 88 -18.79 3.04 -7.29
N GLY A 89 -17.81 2.55 -6.53
CA GLY A 89 -16.70 1.72 -7.04
C GLY A 89 -15.53 2.53 -7.61
N GLU A 90 -15.61 3.86 -7.60
CA GLU A 90 -14.46 4.71 -7.98
C GLU A 90 -13.29 4.51 -7.02
N ILE A 91 -12.08 4.49 -7.59
CA ILE A 91 -10.83 4.24 -6.87
C ILE A 91 -10.10 5.56 -6.65
N ILE A 92 -9.66 5.78 -5.42
CA ILE A 92 -8.73 6.84 -5.04
C ILE A 92 -7.41 6.17 -4.66
N GLU A 93 -6.36 6.45 -5.41
CA GLU A 93 -5.08 5.77 -5.32
C GLU A 93 -3.96 6.77 -4.98
N PRO A 94 -3.68 7.00 -3.68
CA PRO A 94 -2.70 8.00 -3.27
C PRO A 94 -1.24 7.57 -3.49
N THR A 95 -0.97 6.28 -3.71
CA THR A 95 0.39 5.72 -3.57
C THR A 95 0.91 4.95 -4.79
N MET A 96 0.14 4.80 -5.86
CA MET A 96 0.56 4.00 -7.02
C MET A 96 1.91 4.41 -7.59
N MET A 97 2.20 5.71 -7.68
CA MET A 97 3.45 6.18 -8.25
C MET A 97 4.67 5.69 -7.45
N THR A 98 4.53 5.63 -6.13
CA THR A 98 5.55 5.02 -5.27
C THR A 98 5.63 3.51 -5.48
N SER A 99 4.49 2.81 -5.60
CA SER A 99 4.46 1.37 -5.85
C SER A 99 5.09 0.99 -7.21
N ILE A 100 4.81 1.74 -8.27
CA ILE A 100 5.41 1.55 -9.60
C ILE A 100 6.91 1.84 -9.57
N ALA A 101 7.33 2.91 -8.89
CA ALA A 101 8.74 3.24 -8.72
C ALA A 101 9.52 2.12 -8.00
N THR A 102 8.86 1.41 -7.08
CA THR A 102 9.43 0.24 -6.40
C THR A 102 9.55 -0.98 -7.32
N LEU A 103 8.57 -1.22 -8.20
CA LEU A 103 8.59 -2.35 -9.14
C LEU A 103 9.53 -2.13 -10.35
N TYR A 104 9.75 -0.87 -10.74
CA TYR A 104 10.50 -0.50 -11.94
C TYR A 104 11.46 0.67 -11.66
N PRO A 105 12.45 0.49 -10.77
CA PRO A 105 13.29 1.56 -10.27
C PRO A 105 14.14 2.23 -11.36
N ASP A 106 14.56 1.47 -12.38
CA ASP A 106 15.37 1.98 -13.49
C ASP A 106 14.65 3.03 -14.33
N THR A 107 13.30 2.99 -14.33
CA THR A 107 12.47 3.89 -15.13
C THR A 107 11.80 4.97 -14.29
N TYR A 108 11.37 4.63 -13.07
CA TYR A 108 10.45 5.46 -12.29
C TYR A 108 10.96 5.84 -10.91
N SER A 109 12.26 5.67 -10.61
CA SER A 109 12.84 6.01 -9.30
C SER A 109 12.56 7.45 -8.80
N HIS A 110 12.35 8.41 -9.70
CA HIS A 110 11.97 9.78 -9.35
C HIS A 110 10.58 9.92 -8.72
N PHE A 111 9.73 8.90 -8.81
CA PHE A 111 8.41 8.82 -8.18
C PHE A 111 8.43 8.10 -6.81
N LEU A 112 9.59 7.66 -6.32
CA LEU A 112 9.68 7.08 -4.98
C LEU A 112 9.22 8.09 -3.93
N CYS A 113 8.27 7.65 -3.09
CA CYS A 113 7.61 8.46 -2.07
C CYS A 113 6.83 9.68 -2.62
N ALA A 114 6.58 9.73 -3.92
CA ALA A 114 5.72 10.73 -4.51
C ALA A 114 4.24 10.37 -4.28
N ILE A 115 3.44 11.39 -3.98
CA ILE A 115 1.98 11.35 -4.04
C ILE A 115 1.58 12.03 -5.34
N GLY A 116 0.84 11.30 -6.18
CA GLY A 116 0.31 11.79 -7.44
C GLY A 116 -1.19 12.09 -7.34
N TRP A 117 -1.66 13.02 -8.15
CA TRP A 117 -3.08 13.31 -8.33
C TRP A 117 -3.32 13.65 -9.80
N GLY A 118 -4.41 13.15 -10.39
CA GLY A 118 -4.71 13.31 -11.81
C GLY A 118 -5.82 12.38 -12.28
N GLN A 119 -6.25 12.52 -13.54
CA GLN A 119 -7.23 11.62 -14.14
C GLN A 119 -6.60 10.24 -14.36
N PRO A 120 -7.25 9.14 -13.95
CA PRO A 120 -6.70 7.79 -14.11
C PRO A 120 -6.37 7.42 -15.55
N SER A 121 -7.07 7.97 -16.55
CA SER A 121 -6.78 7.72 -17.97
C SER A 121 -5.36 8.11 -18.38
N ASP A 122 -4.76 9.06 -17.68
CA ASP A 122 -3.47 9.65 -18.07
C ASP A 122 -2.30 8.94 -17.37
N ILE A 123 -2.59 8.11 -16.35
CA ILE A 123 -1.60 7.51 -15.46
C ILE A 123 -1.78 5.97 -15.36
N LEU A 124 -3.01 5.48 -15.43
CA LEU A 124 -3.44 4.14 -15.03
C LEU A 124 -4.35 3.43 -16.05
N SER A 125 -4.46 3.92 -17.29
CA SER A 125 -5.42 3.41 -18.30
C SER A 125 -5.38 1.89 -18.56
N GLU A 126 -4.23 1.26 -18.31
CA GLU A 126 -4.01 -0.19 -18.53
C GLU A 126 -4.08 -1.02 -17.24
N HIS A 127 -4.42 -0.41 -16.09
CA HIS A 127 -4.45 -1.09 -14.81
C HIS A 127 -5.85 -1.59 -14.46
N LYS A 128 -5.93 -2.85 -14.02
CA LYS A 128 -7.15 -3.48 -13.50
C LYS A 128 -6.98 -3.73 -12.01
N TYR A 129 -7.97 -3.31 -11.23
CA TYR A 129 -8.00 -3.51 -9.79
C TYR A 129 -8.99 -4.63 -9.45
N PHE A 130 -8.55 -5.55 -8.61
CA PHE A 130 -9.37 -6.65 -8.11
C PHE A 130 -9.46 -6.57 -6.59
N PRO A 131 -10.53 -5.96 -6.03
CA PRO A 131 -10.75 -5.89 -4.59
C PRO A 131 -10.87 -7.28 -3.96
N MET A 132 -10.18 -7.52 -2.85
CA MET A 132 -10.23 -8.79 -2.12
C MET A 132 -10.65 -8.62 -0.66
N ALA A 133 -10.17 -7.57 0.02
CA ALA A 133 -10.62 -7.20 1.36
C ALA A 133 -10.99 -5.72 1.38
N VAL A 134 -12.19 -5.40 1.88
CA VAL A 134 -12.76 -4.05 1.90
C VAL A 134 -13.15 -3.72 3.34
N GLY A 135 -12.76 -2.54 3.81
CA GLY A 135 -12.99 -2.08 5.17
C GLY A 135 -11.67 -1.83 5.92
N ALA A 136 -11.71 -0.89 6.87
CA ALA A 136 -10.56 -0.55 7.68
C ALA A 136 -10.21 -1.68 8.66
N GLU A 137 -11.20 -2.44 9.09
CA GLU A 137 -11.10 -3.50 10.10
C GLU A 137 -10.12 -4.59 9.68
N PHE A 138 -10.01 -4.89 8.38
CA PHE A 138 -9.02 -5.85 7.89
C PHE A 138 -7.60 -5.30 7.99
N ALA A 139 -7.39 -4.03 7.64
CA ALA A 139 -6.10 -3.36 7.76
C ALA A 139 -5.66 -3.25 9.22
N GLU A 140 -6.58 -2.89 10.11
CA GLU A 140 -6.39 -2.82 11.56
C GLU A 140 -6.07 -4.20 12.15
N CYS A 141 -6.77 -5.24 11.70
CA CYS A 141 -6.52 -6.61 12.12
C CYS A 141 -5.09 -7.04 11.77
N ILE A 142 -4.66 -6.85 10.52
CA ILE A 142 -3.29 -7.18 10.10
C ILE A 142 -2.29 -6.35 10.91
N HIS A 143 -2.52 -5.05 11.07
CA HIS A 143 -1.65 -4.16 11.83
C HIS A 143 -1.43 -4.63 13.26
N SER A 144 -2.50 -4.92 13.99
CA SER A 144 -2.44 -5.36 15.40
C SER A 144 -1.66 -6.66 15.62
N ARG A 145 -1.48 -7.46 14.57
CA ARG A 145 -0.82 -8.77 14.61
C ARG A 145 0.57 -8.75 13.98
N SER A 146 0.95 -7.66 13.31
CA SER A 146 2.20 -7.55 12.58
C SER A 146 3.35 -7.16 13.50
N GLN A 147 4.57 -7.61 13.18
CA GLN A 147 5.80 -7.23 13.90
C GLN A 147 6.26 -5.79 13.58
N ILE A 148 5.59 -5.14 12.64
CA ILE A 148 5.92 -3.83 12.10
C ILE A 148 4.70 -2.92 12.11
N GLY A 149 4.92 -1.63 12.35
CA GLY A 149 3.86 -0.63 12.33
C GLY A 149 3.36 -0.35 10.91
N LEU A 150 2.20 -0.89 10.55
CA LEU A 150 1.62 -0.77 9.21
C LEU A 150 0.77 0.49 9.00
N LEU A 151 0.15 1.01 10.07
CA LEU A 151 -0.77 2.13 10.02
C LEU A 151 -0.15 3.38 10.64
N ALA A 152 -0.72 4.53 10.34
CA ALA A 152 -0.38 5.81 10.97
C ALA A 152 -1.56 6.26 11.83
N SER A 153 -1.27 6.65 13.07
CA SER A 153 -2.25 7.21 14.01
C SER A 153 -2.36 8.73 13.89
N ASN A 154 -1.36 9.37 13.27
CA ASN A 154 -1.28 10.82 13.07
C ASN A 154 -0.46 11.15 11.80
N SER A 155 -0.52 12.41 11.37
CA SER A 155 0.17 12.88 10.17
C SER A 155 1.70 12.74 10.24
N GLN A 156 2.29 12.82 11.44
CA GLN A 156 3.74 12.75 11.63
C GLN A 156 4.26 11.34 11.32
N GLU A 157 3.45 10.32 11.55
CA GLU A 157 3.77 8.92 11.27
C GLU A 157 3.68 8.53 9.80
N LEU A 158 3.04 9.34 8.95
CA LEU A 158 2.89 9.04 7.51
C LEU A 158 4.22 8.88 6.79
N HIS A 159 5.18 9.72 7.15
CA HIS A 159 6.52 9.70 6.56
C HIS A 159 7.48 8.78 7.32
N SER A 160 7.03 8.18 8.43
CA SER A 160 7.84 7.20 9.14
C SER A 160 7.92 5.92 8.31
N VAL A 161 9.14 5.44 8.12
CA VAL A 161 9.36 4.06 7.70
C VAL A 161 9.33 3.22 8.97
N PRO A 162 8.60 2.08 9.00
CA PRO A 162 8.72 1.13 10.10
C PRO A 162 10.18 0.69 10.19
N VAL A 163 10.91 1.18 11.19
CA VAL A 163 12.27 0.70 11.45
C VAL A 163 12.11 -0.67 12.09
N ALA A 164 12.24 -1.73 11.31
CA ALA A 164 12.61 -3.01 11.86
C ALA A 164 14.00 -2.80 12.48
N ILE A 165 14.06 -2.66 13.81
CA ILE A 165 15.34 -2.70 14.51
C ILE A 165 15.85 -4.13 14.32
N LEU A 166 16.78 -4.30 13.39
CA LEU A 166 17.60 -5.49 13.27
C LEU A 166 18.48 -5.54 14.52
N PHE A 167 18.04 -6.21 15.58
CA PHE A 167 18.96 -6.69 16.60
C PHE A 167 19.70 -7.87 15.99
N GLY A 168 20.88 -7.58 15.44
CA GLY A 168 21.88 -8.57 15.05
C GLY A 168 22.91 -8.72 16.16
N ASN A 169 22.86 -9.85 16.87
CA ASN A 169 23.94 -10.83 16.98
C ASN A 169 23.41 -12.08 17.68
#